data_AF-A0A4Q0NW94-F1
#
_entry.id   AF-A0A4Q0NW94-F1
#
_cell.length_a   1.000
_cell.length_b   1.000
_cell.length_c   1.000
_cell.angle_alpha   90.00
_cell.angle_beta   90.00
_cell.angle_gamma   90.00
#
_symmetry.space_group_name_H-M   'P 1'
#
loop_
_entity.id
_entity.type
_entity.pdbx_description
1 polymer ?
#
loop_
_entity_poly.entity_id
_entity_poly.type
_entity_poly.pdbx_seq_one_letter_code
_entity_poly.pdbx_strand_id
1 'polypeptide(L)'
;MAKPRVFISSTFYDLRHVRADIERFIREVGYDPVLNEQGNIPYGKEDKLEEYCYKEIANTDILVSIIGGRFGSESGKNEKHSVSQIELKTAFDLNKQVYIFIEKSVYNEYHFYLKNKEIKNITFNYADNIKIHEFIEFVESLPNNNTIHGFETSNDITQFLKLQWAGLFQRFLQEQTRVKELNVIKGIENTAKTLNQLVTFLTEEKRGKDNTINEILLSNHPAMEEIKELLKIPYRVFFTNKDEFIELLTARGFKSNGDKEPFDEYEVYTSTKKSKKTTLSFSDEIFHSDGKLKVYTKEEWSPEYIKFELEEVDDYEDLPF
;
A
#
# COMPACT_ATOMS: atom_id res chain seq x y z
N MET A 1 -13.73 14.10 6.55
CA MET A 1 -12.56 14.02 5.65
C MET A 1 -11.54 15.03 6.12
N ALA A 2 -10.25 14.68 6.12
CA ALA A 2 -9.19 15.65 6.39
C ALA A 2 -9.15 16.66 5.24
N LYS A 3 -9.19 17.96 5.56
CA LYS A 3 -9.11 19.06 4.60
C LYS A 3 -7.74 19.70 4.73
N PRO A 4 -7.06 20.05 3.62
CA PRO A 4 -5.84 20.83 3.68
C PRO A 4 -6.07 22.12 4.46
N ARG A 5 -5.19 22.39 5.42
CA ARG A 5 -5.22 23.62 6.23
C ARG A 5 -4.27 24.64 5.64
N VAL A 6 -4.79 25.83 5.33
CA VAL A 6 -4.07 26.89 4.61
C VAL A 6 -3.92 28.11 5.51
N PHE A 7 -2.69 28.41 5.92
CA PHE A 7 -2.38 29.60 6.72
C PHE A 7 -2.19 30.82 5.83
N ILE A 8 -2.89 31.93 6.12
CA ILE A 8 -2.73 33.20 5.39
C ILE A 8 -1.88 34.16 6.23
N SER A 9 -0.61 34.31 5.85
CA SER A 9 0.33 35.24 6.49
C SER A 9 0.41 36.55 5.70
N SER A 10 0.09 37.66 6.35
CA SER A 10 0.24 39.01 5.79
C SER A 10 0.11 40.07 6.88
N THR A 11 0.38 41.32 6.54
CA THR A 11 -0.15 42.46 7.30
C THR A 11 -1.68 42.49 7.20
N PHE A 12 -2.35 42.99 8.24
CA PHE A 12 -3.81 42.92 8.32
C PHE A 12 -4.52 44.13 7.70
N TYR A 13 -4.16 45.35 8.11
CA TYR A 13 -4.98 46.54 7.83
C TYR A 13 -5.03 46.93 6.34
N ASP A 14 -3.88 46.92 5.67
CA ASP A 14 -3.71 47.25 4.26
C ASP A 14 -4.24 46.14 3.33
N LEU A 15 -4.10 44.88 3.73
CA LEU A 15 -4.48 43.73 2.92
C LEU A 15 -5.81 43.09 3.32
N ARG A 16 -6.61 43.73 4.19
CA ARG A 16 -7.85 43.16 4.75
C ARG A 16 -8.81 42.61 3.69
N HIS A 17 -9.01 43.35 2.59
CA HIS A 17 -9.88 42.93 1.50
C HIS A 17 -9.32 41.72 0.74
N VAL A 18 -8.02 41.75 0.46
CA VAL A 18 -7.32 40.64 -0.20
C VAL A 18 -7.38 39.36 0.65
N ARG A 19 -7.17 39.48 1.97
CA ARG A 19 -7.28 38.35 2.91
C ARG A 19 -8.67 37.73 2.91
N ALA A 20 -9.73 38.56 2.96
CA ALA A 20 -11.12 38.08 2.94
C ALA A 20 -11.47 37.35 1.64
N ASP A 21 -11.01 37.85 0.49
CA ASP A 21 -11.22 37.21 -0.80
C ASP A 21 -10.51 35.85 -0.88
N ILE A 22 -9.27 35.77 -0.38
CA ILE A 22 -8.50 34.53 -0.35
C ILE A 22 -9.11 33.51 0.61
N GLU A 23 -9.55 33.95 1.79
CA GLU A 23 -10.27 33.09 2.73
C GLU A 23 -11.50 32.47 2.06
N ARG A 24 -12.34 33.31 1.43
CA ARG A 24 -13.53 32.87 0.73
C ARG A 24 -13.18 31.83 -0.34
N PHE A 25 -12.17 32.10 -1.16
CA PHE A 25 -11.68 31.18 -2.17
C PHE A 25 -11.23 29.83 -1.58
N ILE A 26 -10.45 29.83 -0.50
CA ILE A 26 -9.99 28.60 0.18
C ILE A 26 -11.19 27.76 0.64
N ARG A 27 -12.21 28.41 1.21
CA ARG A 27 -13.45 27.72 1.62
C ARG A 27 -14.22 27.15 0.42
N GLU A 28 -14.33 27.91 -0.67
CA GLU A 28 -15.01 27.50 -1.91
C GLU A 28 -14.35 26.27 -2.56
N VAL A 29 -13.03 26.16 -2.49
CA VAL A 29 -12.27 24.98 -2.96
C VAL A 29 -12.44 23.77 -2.01
N GLY A 30 -12.93 24.00 -0.79
CA GLY A 30 -13.19 22.96 0.20
C GLY A 30 -12.07 22.74 1.22
N TYR A 31 -11.11 23.67 1.30
CA TYR A 31 -10.00 23.66 2.25
C TYR A 31 -10.36 24.44 3.53
N ASP A 32 -9.50 24.38 4.55
CA ASP A 32 -9.70 25.06 5.83
C ASP A 32 -8.73 26.26 5.96
N PRO A 33 -9.21 27.52 5.86
CA PRO A 33 -8.37 28.68 6.03
C PRO A 33 -8.05 28.92 7.51
N VAL A 34 -6.81 29.28 7.80
CA VAL A 34 -6.34 29.68 9.13
C VAL A 34 -5.88 31.14 9.07
N LEU A 35 -6.58 31.99 9.82
CA LEU A 35 -6.30 33.42 9.97
C LEU A 35 -6.17 33.76 11.46
N ASN A 36 -5.27 34.68 11.79
CA ASN A 36 -5.00 35.07 13.17
C ASN A 36 -6.14 35.90 13.78
N GLU A 37 -6.89 36.66 12.97
CA GLU A 37 -7.95 37.58 13.40
C GLU A 37 -9.32 36.93 13.62
N GLN A 38 -9.57 35.73 13.10
CA GLN A 38 -10.90 35.09 13.12
C GLN A 38 -11.07 34.01 14.20
N GLY A 39 -10.13 33.90 15.14
CA GLY A 39 -10.22 32.94 16.24
C GLY A 39 -9.93 31.49 15.85
N ASN A 40 -9.33 31.27 14.68
CA ASN A 40 -8.89 29.94 14.22
C ASN A 40 -7.68 29.40 15.01
N ILE A 41 -7.03 30.26 15.79
CA ILE A 41 -5.83 29.96 16.57
C ILE A 41 -6.18 29.97 18.05
N PRO A 42 -5.94 28.87 18.79
CA PRO A 42 -6.19 28.82 20.22
C PRO A 42 -5.12 29.63 20.97
N TYR A 43 -5.51 30.79 21.50
CA TYR A 43 -4.63 31.63 22.30
C TYR A 43 -4.68 31.23 23.78
N GLY A 44 -3.50 30.96 24.35
CA GLY A 44 -3.33 30.77 25.79
C GLY A 44 -3.03 32.08 26.53
N LYS A 45 -2.84 31.98 27.84
CA LYS A 45 -2.56 33.13 28.73
C LYS A 45 -1.07 33.42 28.94
N GLU A 46 -0.22 32.43 28.67
CA GLU A 46 1.19 32.43 29.10
C GLU A 46 2.12 33.13 28.11
N ASP A 47 1.87 32.97 26.81
CA ASP A 47 2.75 33.48 25.75
C ASP A 47 2.15 34.71 25.03
N LYS A 48 2.99 35.41 24.26
CA LYS A 48 2.53 36.46 23.34
C LYS A 48 1.68 35.85 22.21
N LEU A 49 0.74 36.64 21.66
CA LEU A 49 -0.16 36.20 20.58
C LEU A 49 0.58 35.61 19.38
N GLU A 50 1.69 36.24 18.98
CA GLU A 50 2.52 35.79 17.85
C GLU A 50 3.08 34.36 18.04
N GLU A 51 3.37 33.92 19.28
CA GLU A 51 3.89 32.58 19.54
C GLU A 51 2.86 31.50 19.23
N TYR A 52 1.59 31.78 19.49
CA TYR A 52 0.50 30.87 19.12
C TYR A 52 0.34 30.80 17.60
N CYS A 53 0.52 31.90 16.88
CA CYS A 53 0.56 31.89 15.41
C CYS A 53 1.69 30.99 14.89
N TYR A 54 2.92 31.16 15.41
CA TYR A 54 4.06 30.34 14.99
C TYR A 54 3.85 28.85 15.27
N LYS A 55 3.28 28.51 16.43
CA LYS A 55 2.93 27.13 16.78
C LYS A 55 1.88 26.56 15.83
N GLU A 56 0.90 27.37 15.43
CA GLU A 56 -0.19 26.90 14.57
C GLU A 56 0.27 26.59 13.13
N ILE A 57 1.35 27.22 12.65
CA ILE A 57 1.95 26.89 11.34
C ILE A 57 2.32 25.41 11.26
N ALA A 58 2.75 24.79 12.36
CA ALA A 58 3.06 23.35 12.40
C ALA A 58 1.85 22.47 12.07
N ASN A 59 0.65 22.94 12.41
CA ASN A 59 -0.62 22.24 12.18
C ASN A 59 -1.25 22.57 10.82
N THR A 60 -0.55 23.31 9.96
CA THR A 60 -1.01 23.70 8.62
C THR A 60 -0.25 22.93 7.54
N ASP A 61 -0.86 22.76 6.37
CA ASP A 61 -0.24 22.06 5.23
C ASP A 61 0.42 23.04 4.25
N ILE A 62 -0.24 24.19 4.05
CA ILE A 62 0.15 25.22 3.09
C ILE A 62 0.21 26.57 3.81
N LEU A 63 1.23 27.38 3.51
CA LEU A 63 1.29 28.78 3.89
C LEU A 63 1.21 29.66 2.63
N VAL A 64 0.29 30.62 2.63
CA VAL A 64 0.17 31.68 1.63
C VAL A 64 0.67 32.97 2.27
N SER A 65 1.81 33.47 1.81
CA SER A 65 2.44 34.71 2.26
C SER A 65 2.11 35.85 1.30
N ILE A 66 1.55 36.93 1.81
CA ILE A 66 1.21 38.12 1.03
C ILE A 66 1.98 39.30 1.61
N ILE A 67 2.87 39.87 0.79
CA ILE A 67 3.76 40.97 1.15
C ILE A 67 3.23 42.24 0.48
N GLY A 68 2.74 43.16 1.30
CA GLY A 68 2.32 44.50 0.89
C GLY A 68 3.35 45.57 1.24
N GLY A 69 2.94 46.82 1.14
CA GLY A 69 3.77 48.00 1.42
C GLY A 69 4.03 48.31 2.90
N ARG A 70 3.39 47.58 3.82
CA ARG A 70 3.48 47.80 5.26
C ARG A 70 4.40 46.77 5.92
N PHE A 71 5.26 47.23 6.83
CA PHE A 71 6.11 46.34 7.62
C PHE A 71 5.30 45.50 8.62
N GLY A 72 4.30 46.12 9.25
CA GLY A 72 3.45 45.48 10.26
C GLY A 72 4.04 45.58 11.68
N SER A 73 3.62 44.66 12.55
CA SER A 73 4.08 44.61 13.94
C SER A 73 5.44 43.92 14.05
N GLU A 74 6.36 44.49 14.83
CA GLU A 74 7.65 43.88 15.16
C GLU A 74 7.44 42.59 15.95
N SER A 75 8.24 41.56 15.63
CA SER A 75 8.19 40.32 16.38
C SER A 75 8.98 40.40 17.68
N GLY A 76 8.41 39.87 18.76
CA GLY A 76 9.10 39.69 20.03
C GLY A 76 10.21 38.64 20.00
N LYS A 77 10.29 37.77 18.97
CA LYS A 77 11.41 36.85 18.77
C LYS A 77 12.64 37.54 18.17
N ASN A 78 12.41 38.53 17.31
CA ASN A 78 13.48 39.25 16.63
C ASN A 78 12.97 40.61 16.15
N GLU A 79 13.40 41.68 16.82
CA GLU A 79 13.01 43.08 16.53
C GLU A 79 13.39 43.53 15.10
N LYS A 80 14.25 42.78 14.40
CA LYS A 80 14.58 43.06 13.00
C LYS A 80 13.51 42.58 12.01
N HIS A 81 12.62 41.69 12.43
CA HIS A 81 11.59 41.12 11.58
C HIS A 81 10.19 41.41 12.09
N SER A 82 9.25 41.53 11.17
CA SER A 82 7.83 41.59 11.54
C SER A 82 7.28 40.19 11.85
N VAL A 83 6.12 40.13 12.50
CA VAL A 83 5.43 38.88 12.80
C VAL A 83 5.23 38.04 11.54
N SER A 84 4.73 38.62 10.45
CA SER A 84 4.51 37.90 9.17
C SER A 84 5.79 37.39 8.53
N GLN A 85 6.90 38.11 8.69
CA GLN A 85 8.21 37.66 8.21
C GLN A 85 8.70 36.42 8.98
N ILE A 86 8.50 36.39 10.30
CA ILE A 86 8.82 35.23 11.13
C ILE A 86 7.88 34.06 10.84
N GLU A 87 6.60 34.30 10.55
CA GLU A 87 5.65 33.27 10.11
C GLU A 87 6.15 32.58 8.82
N LEU A 88 6.53 33.37 7.80
CA LEU A 88 7.09 32.83 6.57
C LEU A 88 8.35 32.01 6.82
N LYS A 89 9.29 32.52 7.63
CA LYS A 89 10.52 31.80 7.99
C LYS A 89 10.21 30.48 8.71
N THR A 90 9.27 30.50 9.65
CA THR A 90 8.84 29.31 10.39
C THR A 90 8.27 28.24 9.44
N ALA A 91 7.51 28.64 8.41
CA ALA A 91 7.00 27.70 7.41
C ALA A 91 8.11 27.05 6.57
N PHE A 92 9.15 27.80 6.22
CA PHE A 92 10.34 27.24 5.56
C PHE A 92 11.09 26.26 6.48
N ASP A 93 11.31 26.64 7.74
CA ASP A 93 12.00 25.77 8.72
C ASP A 93 11.24 24.45 8.94
N LEU A 94 9.91 24.47 8.82
CA LEU A 94 9.03 23.30 8.94
C LEU A 94 8.77 22.59 7.61
N ASN A 95 9.46 22.96 6.52
CA ASN A 95 9.29 22.39 5.17
C ASN A 95 7.83 22.35 4.69
N LYS A 96 7.06 23.39 4.99
CA LYS A 96 5.67 23.53 4.50
C LYS A 96 5.65 23.91 3.02
N GLN A 97 4.54 23.65 2.34
CA GLN A 97 4.31 24.20 1.01
C GLN A 97 4.04 25.70 1.16
N VAL A 98 4.75 26.53 0.39
CA VAL A 98 4.72 28.00 0.55
C VAL A 98 4.42 28.63 -0.79
N TYR A 99 3.54 29.63 -0.80
CA TYR A 99 3.28 30.50 -1.95
C TYR A 99 3.47 31.94 -1.55
N ILE A 100 4.33 32.66 -2.26
CA ILE A 100 4.71 34.03 -1.91
C ILE A 100 4.18 34.99 -2.96
N PHE A 101 3.37 35.94 -2.52
CA PHE A 101 2.80 36.99 -3.34
C PHE A 101 3.31 38.34 -2.87
N ILE A 102 3.78 39.16 -3.80
CA ILE A 102 4.25 40.52 -3.51
C ILE A 102 3.41 41.50 -4.32
N GLU A 103 2.95 42.58 -3.69
CA GLU A 103 2.25 43.64 -4.42
C GLU A 103 3.18 44.21 -5.50
N LYS A 104 2.70 44.30 -6.74
CA LYS A 104 3.55 44.63 -7.90
C LYS A 104 4.21 46.01 -7.77
N SER A 105 3.54 46.96 -7.13
CA SER A 105 4.06 48.29 -6.79
C SER A 105 5.32 48.19 -5.90
N VAL A 106 5.26 47.40 -4.84
CA VAL A 106 6.35 47.12 -3.91
C VAL A 106 7.47 46.33 -4.59
N TYR A 107 7.13 45.33 -5.40
CA TYR A 107 8.12 44.53 -6.11
C TYR A 107 8.91 45.34 -7.16
N ASN A 108 8.24 46.25 -7.88
CA ASN A 108 8.92 47.18 -8.79
C ASN A 108 9.85 48.14 -8.02
N GLU A 109 9.40 48.61 -6.86
CA GLU A 109 10.22 49.47 -5.99
C GLU A 109 11.43 48.72 -5.40
N TYR A 110 11.28 47.43 -5.10
CA TYR A 110 12.40 46.57 -4.69
C TYR A 110 13.49 46.49 -5.77
N HIS A 111 13.13 46.37 -7.05
CA HIS A 111 14.13 46.44 -8.13
C HIS A 111 14.84 47.79 -8.21
N PHE A 112 14.16 48.88 -7.83
CA PHE A 112 14.80 50.18 -7.67
C PHE A 112 15.75 50.19 -6.46
N TYR A 113 15.36 49.60 -5.33
CA TYR A 113 16.22 49.43 -4.15
C TYR A 113 17.51 48.67 -4.49
N LEU A 114 17.42 47.55 -5.21
CA LEU A 114 18.59 46.74 -5.59
C LEU A 114 19.69 47.53 -6.31
N LYS A 115 19.31 48.47 -7.17
CA LYS A 115 20.24 49.30 -7.94
C LYS A 115 20.86 50.43 -7.12
N ASN A 116 20.23 50.80 -6.00
CA ASN A 116 20.57 51.99 -5.24
C ASN A 116 20.93 51.69 -3.77
N LYS A 117 21.24 50.44 -3.43
CA LYS A 117 21.55 50.00 -2.05
C LYS A 117 22.62 50.82 -1.34
N GLU A 118 23.60 51.34 -2.08
CA GLU A 118 24.73 52.09 -1.52
C GLU A 118 24.37 53.54 -1.13
N ILE A 119 23.23 54.05 -1.61
CA ILE A 119 22.78 55.41 -1.35
C ILE A 119 22.02 55.43 -0.03
N LYS A 120 22.61 56.11 0.96
CA LYS A 120 21.94 56.37 2.25
C LYS A 120 20.86 57.45 2.06
N ASN A 121 19.74 57.31 2.78
CA ASN A 121 18.57 58.23 2.78
C ASN A 121 17.64 58.16 1.56
N ILE A 122 17.44 56.99 0.96
CA ILE A 122 16.36 56.82 -0.02
C ILE A 122 15.02 56.75 0.71
N THR A 123 14.06 57.54 0.22
CA THR A 123 12.65 57.44 0.64
C THR A 123 11.91 56.60 -0.39
N PHE A 124 11.15 55.64 0.09
CA PHE A 124 10.33 54.75 -0.72
C PHE A 124 8.87 55.20 -0.67
N ASN A 125 8.15 55.05 -1.77
CA ASN A 125 6.76 55.47 -1.92
C ASN A 125 5.80 54.34 -1.56
N TYR A 126 6.15 53.10 -1.89
CA TYR A 126 5.26 51.95 -1.75
C TYR A 126 5.57 51.10 -0.51
N ALA A 127 6.83 51.05 -0.07
CA ALA A 127 7.24 50.41 1.18
C ALA A 127 7.45 51.46 2.29
N ASP A 128 6.82 51.26 3.44
CA ASP A 128 6.99 52.16 4.61
C ASP A 128 8.29 51.92 5.39
N ASN A 129 8.96 50.79 5.16
CA ASN A 129 10.20 50.43 5.83
C ASN A 129 11.16 49.72 4.87
N ILE A 130 12.44 50.11 4.90
CA ILE A 130 13.50 49.48 4.11
C ILE A 130 13.66 47.99 4.41
N LYS A 131 13.32 47.56 5.64
CA LYS A 131 13.32 46.15 6.06
C LYS A 131 12.40 45.26 5.20
N ILE A 132 11.40 45.83 4.52
CA ILE A 132 10.56 45.08 3.57
C ILE A 132 11.40 44.65 2.36
N HIS A 133 12.19 45.56 1.80
CA HIS A 133 13.07 45.28 0.67
C HIS A 133 14.19 44.31 1.03
N GLU A 134 14.78 44.46 2.22
CA GLU A 134 15.76 43.50 2.77
C GLU A 134 15.15 42.09 2.92
N PHE A 135 13.87 42.01 3.26
CA PHE A 135 13.17 40.73 3.38
C PHE A 135 12.85 40.10 2.02
N ILE A 136 12.47 40.89 1.02
CA ILE A 136 12.26 40.39 -0.35
C ILE A 136 13.58 39.80 -0.89
N GLU A 137 14.70 40.49 -0.65
CA GLU A 137 16.03 39.97 -0.98
C GLU A 137 16.33 38.64 -0.28
N PHE A 138 16.03 38.56 1.02
CA PHE A 138 16.17 37.31 1.76
C PHE A 138 15.33 36.18 1.13
N VAL A 139 14.08 36.44 0.75
CA VAL A 139 13.20 35.45 0.13
C VAL A 139 13.73 34.99 -1.23
N GLU A 140 14.23 35.90 -2.06
CA GLU A 140 14.87 35.56 -3.36
C GLU A 140 16.12 34.70 -3.17
N SER A 141 16.85 34.87 -2.06
CA SER A 141 18.08 34.12 -1.77
C SER A 141 17.83 32.66 -1.33
N LEU A 142 16.58 32.29 -1.01
CA LEU A 142 16.27 30.94 -0.57
C LEU A 142 16.44 29.92 -1.72
N PRO A 143 16.95 28.70 -1.44
CA PRO A 143 17.31 27.75 -2.49
C PRO A 143 16.11 27.01 -3.11
N ASN A 144 15.01 26.84 -2.34
CA ASN A 144 13.87 26.01 -2.72
C ASN A 144 12.55 26.67 -2.33
N ASN A 145 11.49 26.38 -3.10
CA ASN A 145 10.09 26.71 -2.77
C ASN A 145 9.85 28.21 -2.48
N ASN A 146 10.58 29.08 -3.18
CA ASN A 146 10.53 30.52 -3.04
C ASN A 146 10.03 31.21 -4.32
N THR A 147 9.14 30.57 -5.06
CA THR A 147 8.58 31.19 -6.27
C THR A 147 7.74 32.40 -5.87
N ILE A 148 8.22 33.58 -6.26
CA ILE A 148 7.57 34.87 -5.99
C ILE A 148 6.66 35.22 -7.16
N HIS A 149 5.41 35.58 -6.85
CA HIS A 149 4.45 36.06 -7.82
C HIS A 149 3.97 37.48 -7.49
N GLY A 150 4.13 38.40 -8.45
CA GLY A 150 3.56 39.73 -8.35
C GLY A 150 2.04 39.70 -8.48
N PHE A 151 1.31 40.46 -7.66
CA PHE A 151 -0.14 40.62 -7.79
C PHE A 151 -0.55 42.10 -7.83
N GLU A 152 -1.67 42.39 -8.50
CA GLU A 152 -2.36 43.69 -8.45
C GLU A 152 -3.73 43.55 -7.79
N THR A 153 -4.38 42.39 -7.97
CA THR A 153 -5.70 42.08 -7.43
C THR A 153 -5.74 40.75 -6.68
N SER A 154 -6.73 40.56 -5.81
CA SER A 154 -6.96 39.28 -5.13
C SER A 154 -7.27 38.14 -6.10
N ASN A 155 -7.86 38.45 -7.27
CA ASN A 155 -8.13 37.46 -8.31
C ASN A 155 -6.84 36.88 -8.93
N ASP A 156 -5.77 37.66 -9.03
CA ASP A 156 -4.49 37.15 -9.54
C ASP A 156 -3.95 36.04 -8.63
N ILE A 157 -4.07 36.24 -7.31
CA ILE A 157 -3.66 35.28 -6.29
C ILE A 157 -4.52 34.01 -6.37
N THR A 158 -5.85 34.15 -6.41
CA THR A 158 -6.75 32.99 -6.39
C THR A 158 -6.65 32.16 -7.67
N GLN A 159 -6.52 32.80 -8.84
CA GLN A 159 -6.29 32.08 -10.10
C GLN A 159 -4.96 31.32 -10.08
N PHE A 160 -3.90 31.97 -9.59
CA PHE A 160 -2.60 31.33 -9.47
C PHE A 160 -2.64 30.12 -8.54
N LEU A 161 -3.18 30.28 -7.33
CA LEU A 161 -3.33 29.19 -6.36
C LEU A 161 -4.15 28.03 -6.93
N LYS A 162 -5.25 28.33 -7.64
CA LYS A 162 -6.09 27.31 -8.28
C LYS A 162 -5.31 26.47 -9.29
N LEU A 163 -4.48 27.10 -10.12
CA LEU A 163 -3.64 26.40 -11.09
C LEU A 163 -2.56 25.56 -10.40
N GLN A 164 -1.90 26.10 -9.38
CA GLN A 164 -0.87 25.39 -8.63
C GLN A 164 -1.43 24.14 -7.93
N TRP A 165 -2.56 24.27 -7.24
CA TRP A 165 -3.18 23.15 -6.55
C TRP A 165 -3.73 22.11 -7.51
N ALA A 166 -4.31 22.53 -8.64
CA ALA A 166 -4.72 21.60 -9.70
C ALA A 166 -3.51 20.81 -10.26
N GLY A 167 -2.37 21.48 -10.46
CA GLY A 167 -1.13 20.82 -10.91
C GLY A 167 -0.56 19.83 -9.88
N LEU A 168 -0.55 20.21 -8.59
CA LEU A 168 -0.15 19.29 -7.52
C LEU A 168 -1.06 18.08 -7.43
N PHE A 169 -2.38 18.28 -7.55
CA PHE A 169 -3.34 17.19 -7.53
C PHE A 169 -3.20 16.27 -8.75
N GLN A 170 -3.00 16.84 -9.94
CA GLN A 170 -2.72 16.07 -11.16
C GLN A 170 -1.45 15.21 -10.99
N ARG A 171 -0.37 15.80 -10.46
CA ARG A 171 0.89 15.08 -10.20
C ARG A 171 0.69 13.95 -9.21
N PHE A 172 -0.06 14.20 -8.13
CA PHE A 172 -0.40 13.17 -7.14
C PHE A 172 -1.14 11.99 -7.78
N LEU A 173 -2.13 12.24 -8.64
CA LEU A 173 -2.86 11.16 -9.35
C LEU A 173 -1.95 10.34 -10.27
N GLN A 174 -1.00 10.99 -10.95
CA GLN A 174 -0.01 10.31 -11.79
C GLN A 174 0.97 9.48 -10.97
N GLU A 175 1.50 10.04 -9.87
CA GLU A 175 2.42 9.34 -8.96
C GLU A 175 1.75 8.13 -8.30
N GLN A 176 0.47 8.21 -7.97
CA GLN A 176 -0.26 7.07 -7.39
C GLN A 176 -0.31 5.87 -8.35
N THR A 177 -0.35 6.10 -9.66
CA THR A 177 -0.27 5.05 -10.68
C THR A 177 1.14 4.47 -10.72
N ARG A 178 2.17 5.33 -10.71
CA ARG A 178 3.57 4.93 -10.72
C ARG A 178 3.99 4.13 -9.48
N VAL A 179 3.47 4.47 -8.30
CA VAL A 179 3.73 3.72 -7.06
C VAL A 179 3.19 2.29 -7.15
N LYS A 180 2.02 2.08 -7.76
CA LYS A 180 1.48 0.72 -8.00
C LYS A 180 2.41 -0.08 -8.91
N GLU A 181 2.89 0.51 -10.00
CA GLU A 181 3.85 -0.12 -10.91
C GLU A 181 5.15 -0.51 -10.18
N LEU A 182 5.72 0.40 -9.39
CA LEU A 182 6.92 0.14 -8.60
C LEU A 182 6.72 -0.98 -7.58
N ASN A 183 5.55 -1.07 -6.95
CA ASN A 183 5.24 -2.14 -6.01
C ASN A 183 5.13 -3.50 -6.72
N VAL A 184 4.57 -3.54 -7.94
CA VAL A 184 4.56 -4.76 -8.76
C VAL A 184 5.99 -5.18 -9.12
N ILE A 185 6.84 -4.24 -9.53
CA ILE A 185 8.26 -4.51 -9.83
C ILE A 185 9.00 -5.05 -8.60
N LYS A 186 8.83 -4.43 -7.43
CA LYS A 186 9.40 -4.95 -6.16
C LYS A 186 8.88 -6.33 -5.83
N GLY A 187 7.59 -6.58 -6.08
CA GLY A 187 6.98 -7.91 -5.95
C GLY A 187 7.74 -8.93 -6.80
N ILE A 188 7.92 -8.65 -8.09
CA ILE A 188 8.67 -9.50 -9.03
C ILE A 188 10.12 -9.71 -8.60
N GLU A 189 10.81 -8.65 -8.13
CA GLU A 189 12.18 -8.76 -7.63
C GLU A 189 12.27 -9.72 -6.44
N ASN A 190 11.31 -9.64 -5.52
CA ASN A 190 11.22 -10.55 -4.38
C ASN A 190 10.92 -11.98 -4.83
N THR A 191 9.98 -12.20 -5.76
CA THR A 191 9.71 -13.55 -6.29
C THR A 191 10.93 -14.12 -7.01
N ALA A 192 11.65 -13.30 -7.78
CA ALA A 192 12.89 -13.71 -8.45
C ALA A 192 14.00 -14.08 -7.45
N LYS A 193 14.14 -13.31 -6.35
CA LYS A 193 15.05 -13.66 -5.24
C LYS A 193 14.66 -14.98 -4.60
N THR A 194 13.38 -15.20 -4.30
CA THR A 194 12.89 -16.46 -3.74
C THR A 194 13.12 -17.62 -4.70
N LEU A 195 12.84 -17.45 -5.99
CA LEU A 195 13.13 -18.45 -7.01
C LEU A 195 14.62 -18.77 -7.09
N ASN A 196 15.48 -17.77 -7.08
CA ASN A 196 16.93 -17.98 -7.04
C ASN A 196 17.35 -18.73 -5.77
N GLN A 197 16.83 -18.36 -4.60
CA GLN A 197 17.11 -19.08 -3.34
C GLN A 197 16.63 -20.54 -3.39
N LEU A 198 15.44 -20.80 -3.95
CA LEU A 198 14.93 -22.16 -4.14
C LEU A 198 15.78 -22.94 -5.14
N VAL A 199 16.19 -22.33 -6.25
CA VAL A 199 17.11 -22.95 -7.22
C VAL A 199 18.44 -23.27 -6.54
N THR A 200 19.01 -22.32 -5.80
CA THR A 200 20.25 -22.53 -5.02
C THR A 200 20.07 -23.69 -4.04
N PHE A 201 19.00 -23.69 -3.24
CA PHE A 201 18.68 -24.76 -2.30
C PHE A 201 18.53 -26.12 -2.99
N LEU A 202 17.81 -26.19 -4.11
CA LEU A 202 17.66 -27.41 -4.89
C LEU A 202 18.97 -27.86 -5.55
N THR A 203 19.84 -26.94 -5.98
CA THR A 203 21.16 -27.28 -6.52
C THR A 203 22.16 -27.72 -5.44
N GLU A 204 22.06 -27.15 -4.24
CA GLU A 204 22.86 -27.54 -3.07
C GLU A 204 22.38 -28.88 -2.49
N GLU A 205 21.06 -29.11 -2.44
CA GLU A 205 20.47 -30.39 -2.03
C GLU A 205 20.58 -31.51 -3.08
N LYS A 206 20.67 -31.18 -4.38
CA LYS A 206 21.00 -32.16 -5.44
C LYS A 206 22.34 -32.87 -5.23
N ARG A 207 23.21 -32.37 -4.35
CA ARG A 207 24.44 -33.10 -3.97
C ARG A 207 24.21 -34.26 -3.00
N GLY A 208 22.99 -34.53 -2.51
CA GLY A 208 22.79 -35.62 -1.54
C GLY A 208 21.41 -36.29 -1.41
N LYS A 209 20.50 -36.24 -2.40
CA LYS A 209 19.07 -36.55 -2.15
C LYS A 209 18.28 -37.25 -3.28
N ASP A 210 18.60 -38.50 -3.60
CA ASP A 210 17.64 -39.38 -4.29
C ASP A 210 16.52 -39.87 -3.33
N ASN A 211 16.75 -39.87 -2.01
CA ASN A 211 15.79 -40.40 -1.03
C ASN A 211 14.61 -39.46 -0.68
N THR A 212 14.82 -38.14 -0.58
CA THR A 212 13.73 -37.21 -0.20
C THR A 212 12.75 -36.90 -1.33
N ILE A 213 13.16 -37.05 -2.60
CA ILE A 213 12.26 -36.91 -3.74
C ILE A 213 11.21 -38.05 -3.70
N ASN A 214 11.63 -39.26 -3.35
CA ASN A 214 10.73 -40.41 -3.20
C ASN A 214 9.72 -40.22 -2.05
N GLU A 215 10.14 -39.65 -0.91
CA GLU A 215 9.23 -39.38 0.22
C GLU A 215 8.15 -38.33 -0.12
N ILE A 216 8.51 -37.30 -0.90
CA ILE A 216 7.55 -36.27 -1.33
C ILE A 216 6.57 -36.83 -2.36
N LEU A 217 7.03 -37.66 -3.31
CA LEU A 217 6.18 -38.32 -4.30
C LEU A 217 5.20 -39.31 -3.66
N LEU A 218 5.62 -40.05 -2.63
CA LEU A 218 4.73 -40.93 -1.85
C LEU A 218 3.62 -40.15 -1.13
N SER A 219 3.89 -38.92 -0.69
CA SER A 219 2.90 -38.09 0.02
C SER A 219 1.72 -37.61 -0.83
N ASN A 220 1.91 -37.53 -2.15
CA ASN A 220 0.90 -37.10 -3.12
C ASN A 220 0.62 -38.20 -4.16
N HIS A 221 0.73 -39.46 -3.74
CA HIS A 221 0.60 -40.59 -4.64
C HIS A 221 -0.81 -40.66 -5.27
N PRO A 222 -0.93 -40.81 -6.61
CA PRO A 222 -2.23 -40.81 -7.30
C PRO A 222 -3.25 -41.83 -6.77
N ALA A 223 -2.80 -43.03 -6.37
CA ALA A 223 -3.65 -44.05 -5.73
C ALA A 223 -4.45 -43.51 -4.54
N MET A 224 -3.87 -42.61 -3.74
CA MET A 224 -4.54 -42.03 -2.56
C MET A 224 -5.69 -41.10 -2.96
N GLU A 225 -5.55 -40.35 -4.06
CA GLU A 225 -6.62 -39.51 -4.62
C GLU A 225 -7.73 -40.40 -5.19
N GLU A 226 -7.37 -41.44 -5.96
CA GLU A 226 -8.33 -42.33 -6.61
C GLU A 226 -9.18 -43.13 -5.59
N ILE A 227 -8.56 -43.70 -4.56
CA ILE A 227 -9.28 -44.41 -3.48
C ILE A 227 -10.20 -43.45 -2.71
N LYS A 228 -9.75 -42.22 -2.47
CA LYS A 228 -10.54 -41.20 -1.79
C LYS A 228 -11.80 -40.87 -2.60
N GLU A 229 -11.69 -40.76 -3.91
CA GLU A 229 -12.83 -40.51 -4.80
C GLU A 229 -13.76 -41.73 -4.90
N LEU A 230 -13.22 -42.93 -5.16
CA LEU A 230 -13.99 -44.17 -5.30
C LEU A 230 -14.78 -44.51 -4.03
N LEU A 231 -14.14 -44.42 -2.86
CA LEU A 231 -14.76 -44.72 -1.57
C LEU A 231 -15.46 -43.51 -0.91
N LYS A 232 -15.50 -42.36 -1.61
CA LYS A 232 -16.09 -41.09 -1.14
C LYS A 232 -15.64 -40.72 0.28
N ILE A 233 -14.33 -40.77 0.52
CA ILE A 233 -13.75 -40.50 1.85
C ILE A 233 -13.60 -38.98 2.04
N PRO A 234 -14.20 -38.39 3.10
CA PRO A 234 -14.19 -36.93 3.29
C PRO A 234 -12.85 -36.38 3.82
N TYR A 235 -11.94 -37.26 4.26
CA TYR A 235 -10.63 -36.91 4.81
C TYR A 235 -9.47 -37.41 3.93
N ARG A 236 -8.25 -36.93 4.18
CA ARG A 236 -7.05 -37.34 3.45
C ARG A 236 -6.75 -38.82 3.74
N VAL A 237 -6.53 -39.59 2.67
CA VAL A 237 -6.09 -40.99 2.74
C VAL A 237 -4.57 -41.00 2.55
N PHE A 238 -3.88 -41.81 3.36
CA PHE A 238 -2.44 -42.00 3.28
C PHE A 238 -2.07 -43.41 3.72
N PHE A 239 -1.28 -44.10 2.92
CA PHE A 239 -0.73 -45.43 3.21
C PHE A 239 0.62 -45.59 2.50
N THR A 240 1.55 -46.30 3.12
CA THR A 240 2.94 -46.47 2.65
C THR A 240 3.25 -47.91 2.26
N ASN A 241 2.41 -48.85 2.68
CA ASN A 241 2.57 -50.28 2.46
C ASN A 241 1.20 -50.94 2.19
N LYS A 242 1.25 -52.17 1.70
CA LYS A 242 0.06 -52.97 1.37
C LYS A 242 -0.80 -53.26 2.62
N ASP A 243 -0.18 -53.47 3.77
CA ASP A 243 -0.89 -53.78 5.01
C ASP A 243 -1.78 -52.61 5.47
N GLU A 244 -1.27 -51.38 5.47
CA GLU A 244 -2.02 -50.15 5.77
C GLU A 244 -3.18 -49.93 4.78
N PHE A 245 -2.97 -50.30 3.52
CA PHE A 245 -4.03 -50.24 2.52
C PHE A 245 -5.15 -51.26 2.79
N ILE A 246 -4.79 -52.50 3.16
CA ILE A 246 -5.75 -53.53 3.56
C ILE A 246 -6.45 -53.16 4.87
N GLU A 247 -5.75 -52.58 5.84
CA GLU A 247 -6.35 -52.05 7.08
C GLU A 247 -7.40 -50.96 6.78
N LEU A 248 -7.13 -50.09 5.82
CA LEU A 248 -8.10 -49.06 5.41
C LEU A 248 -9.35 -49.68 4.77
N LEU A 249 -9.19 -50.71 3.92
CA LEU A 249 -10.30 -51.42 3.30
C LEU A 249 -11.13 -52.18 4.35
N THR A 250 -10.48 -52.92 5.25
CA THR A 250 -11.15 -53.68 6.31
C THR A 250 -11.88 -52.76 7.30
N ALA A 251 -11.30 -51.62 7.68
CA ALA A 251 -11.97 -50.62 8.52
C ALA A 251 -13.26 -50.06 7.89
N ARG A 252 -13.34 -50.05 6.55
CA ARG A 252 -14.55 -49.65 5.81
C ARG A 252 -15.54 -50.79 5.58
N GLY A 253 -15.19 -52.01 6.00
CA GLY A 253 -16.04 -53.19 5.95
C GLY A 253 -15.93 -53.97 4.64
N PHE A 254 -14.81 -53.83 3.94
CA PHE A 254 -14.44 -54.75 2.85
C PHE A 254 -13.82 -56.02 3.44
N LYS A 255 -14.23 -57.17 2.92
CA LYS A 255 -13.63 -58.47 3.27
C LYS A 255 -12.96 -59.05 2.03
N SER A 256 -11.82 -59.69 2.24
CA SER A 256 -11.16 -60.46 1.19
C SER A 256 -12.06 -61.61 0.77
N ASN A 257 -12.23 -61.78 -0.53
CA ASN A 257 -13.14 -62.76 -1.10
C ASN A 257 -12.42 -64.10 -1.33
N GLY A 258 -11.78 -64.66 -0.29
CA GLY A 258 -11.10 -65.97 -0.34
C GLY A 258 -9.80 -66.00 -1.17
N ASP A 259 -9.06 -67.10 -1.04
CA ASP A 259 -7.67 -67.25 -1.51
C ASP A 259 -7.48 -66.90 -2.99
N LYS A 260 -6.49 -66.03 -3.25
CA LYS A 260 -6.04 -65.62 -4.58
C LYS A 260 -5.57 -66.85 -5.37
N GLU A 261 -6.10 -67.11 -6.56
CA GLU A 261 -5.50 -68.12 -7.43
C GLU A 261 -4.12 -67.61 -7.92
N PRO A 262 -3.11 -68.48 -8.09
CA PRO A 262 -1.73 -68.05 -8.42
C PRO A 262 -1.57 -67.22 -9.70
N PHE A 263 -2.62 -67.12 -10.52
CA PHE A 263 -2.65 -66.42 -11.80
C PHE A 263 -3.55 -65.17 -11.82
N ASP A 264 -4.16 -64.79 -10.69
CA ASP A 264 -5.00 -63.59 -10.64
C ASP A 264 -4.18 -62.31 -10.57
N GLU A 265 -4.34 -61.45 -11.57
CA GLU A 265 -3.65 -60.16 -11.69
C GLU A 265 -4.16 -59.11 -10.67
N TYR A 266 -5.34 -59.33 -10.07
CA TYR A 266 -5.99 -58.39 -9.16
C TYR A 266 -6.43 -59.06 -7.86
N GLU A 267 -6.28 -58.38 -6.72
CA GLU A 267 -6.90 -58.78 -5.46
C GLU A 267 -8.29 -58.18 -5.33
N VAL A 268 -9.29 -59.03 -5.03
CA VAL A 268 -10.70 -58.64 -5.01
C VAL A 268 -11.22 -58.57 -3.57
N TYR A 269 -11.74 -57.40 -3.20
CA TYR A 269 -12.32 -57.12 -1.89
C TYR A 269 -13.79 -56.72 -2.05
N THR A 270 -14.68 -57.39 -1.32
CA THR A 270 -16.12 -57.16 -1.42
C THR A 270 -16.69 -56.59 -0.11
N SER A 271 -17.65 -55.67 -0.22
CA SER A 271 -18.40 -55.12 0.90
C SER A 271 -19.88 -55.13 0.58
N THR A 272 -20.69 -55.76 1.42
CA THR A 272 -22.15 -55.82 1.24
C THR A 272 -22.81 -54.92 2.28
N LYS A 273 -23.45 -53.83 1.84
CA LYS A 273 -24.21 -52.92 2.71
C LYS A 273 -25.53 -52.54 2.03
N LYS A 274 -26.65 -52.71 2.74
CA LYS A 274 -28.00 -52.29 2.30
C LYS A 274 -28.36 -52.77 0.87
N SER A 275 -28.26 -54.07 0.60
CA SER A 275 -28.60 -54.70 -0.69
C SER A 275 -27.75 -54.25 -1.89
N LYS A 276 -26.59 -53.63 -1.64
CA LYS A 276 -25.58 -53.30 -2.66
C LYS A 276 -24.28 -54.01 -2.32
N LYS A 277 -23.75 -54.77 -3.27
CA LYS A 277 -22.45 -55.40 -3.21
C LYS A 277 -21.46 -54.51 -3.94
N THR A 278 -20.47 -54.02 -3.21
CA THR A 278 -19.39 -53.20 -3.75
C THR A 278 -18.14 -54.05 -3.83
N THR A 279 -17.58 -54.19 -5.03
CA THR A 279 -16.38 -54.95 -5.31
C THR A 279 -15.28 -53.98 -5.70
N LEU A 280 -14.19 -53.97 -4.94
CA LEU A 280 -12.98 -53.20 -5.25
C LEU A 280 -11.87 -54.19 -5.61
N SER A 281 -11.28 -54.05 -6.79
CA SER A 281 -10.15 -54.85 -7.22
C SER A 281 -8.93 -53.99 -7.51
N PHE A 282 -7.77 -54.39 -7.01
CA PHE A 282 -6.52 -53.65 -7.23
C PHE A 282 -5.40 -54.56 -7.69
N SER A 283 -4.53 -54.04 -8.55
CA SER A 283 -3.38 -54.79 -9.06
C SER A 283 -2.23 -54.84 -8.04
N ASP A 284 -1.59 -56.00 -7.91
CA ASP A 284 -0.37 -56.16 -7.10
C ASP A 284 0.81 -55.37 -7.66
N GLU A 285 0.74 -54.93 -8.92
CA GLU A 285 1.78 -54.12 -9.55
C GLU A 285 2.00 -52.77 -8.86
N ILE A 286 1.02 -52.29 -8.10
CA ILE A 286 1.09 -51.03 -7.32
C ILE A 286 2.13 -51.14 -6.18
N PHE A 287 2.45 -52.36 -5.74
CA PHE A 287 3.39 -52.61 -4.65
C PHE A 287 4.68 -53.26 -5.14
N HIS A 288 5.79 -52.95 -4.48
CA HIS A 288 7.06 -53.69 -4.61
C HIS A 288 6.90 -55.09 -4.01
N SER A 289 7.82 -56.01 -4.35
CA SER A 289 7.84 -57.37 -3.79
C SER A 289 8.08 -57.42 -2.28
N ASP A 290 8.50 -56.31 -1.66
CA ASP A 290 8.64 -56.12 -0.21
C ASP A 290 7.39 -55.52 0.45
N GLY A 291 6.30 -55.31 -0.30
CA GLY A 291 5.03 -54.77 0.20
C GLY A 291 4.96 -53.24 0.30
N LYS A 292 6.02 -52.51 -0.08
CA LYS A 292 6.01 -51.04 -0.10
C LYS A 292 5.35 -50.49 -1.37
N LEU A 293 4.70 -49.35 -1.24
CA LEU A 293 4.08 -48.66 -2.38
C LEU A 293 5.14 -48.22 -3.39
N LYS A 294 4.98 -48.58 -4.67
CA LYS A 294 5.86 -48.06 -5.73
C LYS A 294 5.61 -46.57 -5.92
N VAL A 295 6.65 -45.83 -6.26
CA VAL A 295 6.52 -44.40 -6.56
C VAL A 295 6.03 -44.24 -8.01
N TYR A 296 4.79 -43.80 -8.19
CA TYR A 296 4.26 -43.38 -9.49
C TYR A 296 4.08 -41.87 -9.55
N THR A 297 4.49 -41.25 -10.66
CA THR A 297 4.08 -39.89 -10.99
C THR A 297 2.68 -39.87 -11.62
N LYS A 298 2.01 -38.71 -11.67
CA LYS A 298 0.67 -38.58 -12.29
C LYS A 298 0.64 -38.96 -13.78
N GLU A 299 1.79 -38.92 -14.45
CA GLU A 299 1.94 -39.25 -15.87
C GLU A 299 2.14 -40.77 -16.10
N GLU A 300 2.63 -41.49 -15.09
CA GLU A 300 2.89 -42.94 -15.14
C GLU A 300 1.76 -43.77 -14.52
N TRP A 301 0.80 -43.12 -13.87
CA TRP A 301 -0.33 -43.77 -13.21
C TRP A 301 -1.42 -44.16 -14.23
N SER A 302 -1.80 -45.44 -14.25
CA SER A 302 -2.97 -45.93 -15.00
C SER A 302 -4.18 -46.08 -14.06
N PRO A 303 -5.33 -45.45 -14.36
CA PRO A 303 -6.57 -45.66 -13.60
C PRO A 303 -7.05 -47.12 -13.59
N GLU A 304 -6.53 -47.97 -14.50
CA GLU A 304 -6.88 -49.39 -14.54
C GLU A 304 -6.30 -50.21 -13.37
N TYR A 305 -5.37 -49.61 -12.60
CA TYR A 305 -4.77 -50.25 -11.44
C TYR A 305 -5.74 -50.46 -10.27
N ILE A 306 -6.80 -49.65 -10.16
CA ILE A 306 -7.84 -49.77 -9.13
C ILE A 306 -9.21 -49.73 -9.80
N LYS A 307 -9.90 -50.87 -9.80
CA LYS A 307 -11.25 -51.00 -10.36
C LYS A 307 -12.29 -51.06 -9.26
N PHE A 308 -13.43 -50.44 -9.53
CA PHE A 308 -14.57 -50.36 -8.62
C PHE A 308 -15.83 -50.75 -9.36
N GLU A 309 -16.49 -51.81 -8.91
CA GLU A 309 -17.74 -52.31 -9.45
C GLU A 309 -18.82 -52.30 -8.36
N LEU A 310 -20.03 -51.90 -8.75
CA LEU A 310 -21.19 -51.85 -7.87
C LEU A 310 -22.30 -52.70 -8.48
N GLU A 311 -22.59 -53.82 -7.83
CA GLU A 311 -23.70 -54.71 -8.17
C GLU A 311 -24.86 -54.49 -7.18
N GLU A 312 -26.08 -54.37 -7.70
CA GLU A 312 -27.28 -54.45 -6.86
C GLU A 312 -27.61 -55.93 -6.66
N VAL A 313 -27.73 -56.35 -5.39
CA VAL A 313 -28.07 -57.73 -5.06
C VAL A 313 -29.59 -57.82 -4.98
N ASP A 314 -30.21 -58.50 -5.94
CA ASP A 314 -31.63 -58.84 -5.89
C ASP A 314 -31.85 -59.95 -4.83
N ASP A 315 -32.57 -59.63 -3.76
CA ASP A 315 -32.95 -60.54 -2.66
C ASP A 315 -34.00 -61.57 -3.14
N TYR A 316 -33.60 -62.58 -3.93
CA TYR A 316 -34.46 -63.72 -4.30
C TYR A 316 -33.94 -65.12 -3.89
N GLU A 317 -32.91 -65.22 -3.05
CA GLU A 317 -32.40 -66.54 -2.59
C GLU A 317 -32.42 -66.74 -1.06
N ASP A 318 -33.42 -66.20 -0.36
CA ASP A 318 -33.72 -66.62 1.02
C ASP A 318 -35.24 -66.70 1.27
N LEU A 319 -35.89 -67.67 0.62
CA LEU A 319 -37.17 -68.22 1.08
C LEU A 319 -36.90 -69.61 1.67
N PRO A 320 -37.12 -69.83 2.98
CA PRO A 320 -37.13 -71.17 3.54
C PRO A 320 -38.40 -71.89 3.05
N PHE A 321 -38.24 -73.13 2.58
CA PHE A 321 -39.35 -74.06 2.35
C PHE A 321 -40.15 -74.34 3.64
#